data_AF-A0A3C0T2G9-F1
#
_entry.id   AF-A0A3C0T2G9-F1
#
_cell.length_a   1.000
_cell.length_b   1.000
_cell.length_c   1.000
_cell.angle_alpha   90.00
_cell.angle_beta   90.00
_cell.angle_gamma   90.00
#
_symmetry.space_group_name_H-M   'P 1'
#
loop_
_entity.id
_entity.type
_entity.pdbx_description
1 polymer ?
#
loop_
_entity_poly.entity_id
_entity_poly.type
_entity_poly.pdbx_seq_one_letter_code
_entity_poly.pdbx_strand_id
1 'polypeptide(L)' 'LPARCYTEPVKGDNSEASVLDYDRWQEMLTEYYSLRGWDYDGVPTADKLKALGIGAYGRGL' A
#
# COMPACT_ATOMS: atom_id res chain seq x y z
N LEU A 1 5.06 3.77 -5.26
CA LEU A 1 6.38 3.33 -5.80
C LEU A 1 7.03 4.48 -6.57
N PRO A 2 8.33 4.46 -6.90
CA PRO A 2 8.93 5.45 -7.81
C PRO A 2 8.21 5.47 -9.17
N ALA A 3 8.13 6.63 -9.82
CA ALA A 3 7.39 6.82 -11.08
C ALA A 3 7.79 5.82 -12.18
N ARG A 4 9.09 5.49 -12.28
CA ARG A 4 9.60 4.52 -13.26
C ARG A 4 8.89 3.17 -13.25
N CYS A 5 8.34 2.74 -12.10
CA CYS A 5 7.62 1.47 -12.01
C CYS A 5 6.34 1.43 -12.86
N TYR A 6 5.78 2.60 -13.17
CA TYR A 6 4.55 2.75 -13.94
C TYR A 6 4.81 3.27 -15.36
N THR A 7 5.98 3.88 -15.62
CA THR A 7 6.29 4.56 -16.89
C THR A 7 7.40 3.91 -17.69
N GLU A 8 8.29 3.14 -17.05
CA GLU A 8 9.44 2.53 -17.70
C GLU A 8 9.29 1.00 -17.70
N PRO A 9 9.34 0.36 -18.87
CA PRO A 9 9.24 -1.08 -18.94
C PRO A 9 10.45 -1.78 -18.27
N VAL A 10 10.18 -2.92 -17.63
CA VAL A 10 11.24 -3.75 -17.04
C VAL A 10 12.17 -4.28 -18.13
N LYS A 11 13.48 -4.21 -17.85
CA LYS A 11 14.55 -4.74 -18.71
C LYS A 11 14.81 -6.21 -18.38
N GLY A 12 14.92 -7.06 -19.39
CA GLY A 12 15.28 -8.48 -19.26
C GLY A 12 14.16 -9.45 -19.67
N ASP A 13 14.56 -10.66 -20.02
CA ASP A 13 13.76 -11.60 -20.83
C ASP A 13 12.49 -12.14 -20.15
N ASN A 14 12.50 -12.28 -18.82
CA ASN A 14 11.40 -12.95 -18.09
C ASN A 14 10.20 -12.03 -17.76
N SER A 15 10.37 -10.72 -17.91
CA SER A 15 9.34 -9.73 -17.57
C SER A 15 9.39 -8.58 -18.56
N GLU A 16 9.80 -8.89 -19.78
CA GLU A 16 10.10 -7.91 -20.81
C GLU A 16 8.90 -7.02 -21.06
N ALA A 17 9.17 -5.72 -21.19
CA ALA A 17 8.20 -4.69 -21.54
C ALA A 17 7.04 -4.45 -20.55
N SER A 18 7.02 -5.11 -19.39
CA SER A 18 5.95 -4.92 -18.40
C SER A 18 6.11 -3.62 -17.62
N VAL A 19 5.01 -2.88 -17.47
CA VAL A 19 4.85 -1.73 -16.55
C VAL A 19 3.73 -2.03 -15.58
N LEU A 20 3.81 -1.47 -14.36
CA LEU A 20 2.67 -1.53 -13.44
C LEU A 20 1.61 -0.53 -13.88
N ASP A 21 0.35 -0.98 -13.93
CA ASP A 21 -0.78 -0.08 -14.04
C ASP A 21 -0.96 0.68 -12.72
N TYR A 22 -1.02 2.02 -12.79
CA TYR A 22 -1.08 2.86 -11.61
C TYR A 22 -2.42 2.73 -10.88
N ASP A 23 -3.54 2.73 -11.62
CA ASP A 23 -4.87 2.70 -11.03
C ASP A 23 -5.15 1.34 -10.38
N ARG A 24 -4.79 0.26 -11.07
CA ARG A 24 -4.87 -1.10 -10.52
C ARG A 24 -3.98 -1.27 -9.28
N TRP A 25 -2.80 -0.64 -9.27
CA TRP A 25 -1.95 -0.61 -8.09
C TRP A 25 -2.61 0.11 -6.91
N GLN A 26 -3.29 1.24 -7.14
CA GLN A 26 -4.02 1.95 -6.07
C GLN A 26 -5.19 1.11 -5.54
N GLU A 27 -5.92 0.40 -6.41
CA GLU A 27 -6.99 -0.53 -5.99
C GLU A 27 -6.44 -1.63 -5.06
N MET A 28 -5.34 -2.28 -5.48
CA MET A 28 -4.69 -3.31 -4.68
C MET A 28 -4.16 -2.78 -3.34
N LEU A 29 -3.62 -1.56 -3.33
CA LEU A 29 -3.15 -0.92 -2.10
C LEU A 29 -4.30 -0.62 -1.13
N THR A 30 -5.44 -0.16 -1.67
CA THR A 30 -6.66 0.11 -0.90
C THR A 30 -7.20 -1.18 -0.27
N GLU A 31 -7.27 -2.26 -1.05
CA GLU A 31 -7.67 -3.58 -0.55
C GLU A 31 -6.73 -4.05 0.56
N TYR A 32 -5.42 -3.92 0.36
CA TYR A 32 -4.42 -4.28 1.36
C TYR A 32 -4.59 -3.50 2.66
N TYR A 33 -4.80 -2.18 2.63
CA TYR A 33 -5.04 -1.38 3.83
C TYR A 33 -6.31 -1.81 4.55
N SER A 34 -7.40 -2.05 3.82
CA SER A 34 -8.66 -2.54 4.38
C SER A 34 -8.48 -3.86 5.13
N LEU A 35 -7.82 -4.85 4.51
CA LEU A 35 -7.51 -6.15 5.13
C LEU A 35 -6.65 -6.02 6.39
N ARG A 36 -5.80 -5.00 6.45
CA ARG A 36 -4.93 -4.73 7.60
C ARG A 36 -5.62 -3.94 8.72
N GLY A 37 -6.83 -3.45 8.50
CA GLY A 37 -7.55 -2.55 9.40
C GLY A 37 -6.89 -1.17 9.44
N TRP A 38 -6.41 -0.70 8.29
CA TRP A 38 -5.81 0.62 8.08
C TRP A 38 -6.77 1.48 7.27
N ASP A 39 -6.64 2.80 7.39
CA ASP A 39 -7.37 3.75 6.56
C ASP A 39 -6.73 3.92 5.16
N TYR A 40 -7.35 4.75 4.33
CA TYR A 40 -6.92 4.99 2.95
C TYR A 40 -5.55 5.69 2.86
N ASP A 41 -5.10 6.35 3.93
CA ASP A 41 -3.77 6.97 4.03
C ASP A 41 -2.69 5.98 4.48
N GLY A 42 -3.06 4.71 4.71
CA GLY A 42 -2.15 3.67 5.18
C GLY A 42 -1.83 3.75 6.67
N VAL A 43 -2.71 4.38 7.46
CA VAL A 43 -2.55 4.49 8.91
C VAL A 43 -3.40 3.42 9.61
N PRO A 44 -2.84 2.63 10.53
CA PRO A 44 -3.64 1.70 11.33
C PRO A 44 -4.74 2.42 12.11
N THR A 45 -5.97 1.91 12.06
CA THR A 45 -7.09 2.50 12.80
C THR A 45 -6.90 2.34 14.31
N ALA A 46 -7.61 3.15 15.10
CA ALA A 46 -7.61 3.04 16.56
C ALA A 46 -7.98 1.63 17.04
N ASP A 47 -8.97 0.99 16.39
CA ASP A 47 -9.37 -0.39 16.68
C ASP A 47 -8.23 -1.37 16.42
N LYS A 48 -7.52 -1.21 15.30
CA LYS A 48 -6.36 -2.04 14.98
C LYS A 48 -5.23 -1.87 15.98
N LEU A 49 -4.92 -0.63 16.37
CA LEU A 49 -3.88 -0.33 17.37
C LEU A 49 -4.23 -0.89 18.75
N LYS A 50 -5.51 -0.79 19.15
CA LYS A 50 -6.03 -1.38 20.39
C LYS A 50 -5.91 -2.90 20.37
N ALA A 51 -6.31 -3.54 19.27
CA ALA A 51 -6.21 -4.99 19.11
C ALA A 51 -4.76 -5.50 19.17
N LEU A 52 -3.79 -4.67 18.79
CA LEU A 52 -2.36 -4.97 18.86
C LEU A 52 -1.70 -4.59 20.20
N GLY A 53 -2.43 -3.98 21.14
CA GLY A 53 -1.88 -3.57 22.44
C GLY A 53 -0.97 -2.33 22.39
N ILE A 54 -0.99 -1.58 21.29
CA ILE A 54 -0.10 -0.42 21.04
C ILE A 54 -0.89 0.88 20.82
N GLY A 55 -2.11 0.96 21.35
CA GLY A 55 -2.98 2.14 21.22
C GLY A 55 -2.34 3.46 21.67
N ALA A 56 -1.41 3.39 22.63
CA ALA A 56 -0.66 4.55 23.14
C ALA A 56 0.36 5.15 22.15
N TYR A 57 0.48 4.63 20.93
CA TYR A 57 1.36 5.16 19.88
C TYR A 57 0.59 5.63 18.63
N GLY A 58 -0.75 5.74 18.72
CA GLY A 58 -1.58 6.23 17.63
C GLY A 58 -1.35 7.71 17.30
N ARG A 59 -1.67 8.11 16.07
CA ARG A 59 -1.54 9.50 15.60
C ARG A 59 -2.44 10.42 16.46
N GLY A 60 -1.90 11.54 16.95
CA GLY A 60 -2.64 12.55 17.72
C GLY A 60 -2.45 12.52 19.25
N LEU A 61 -1.38 11.88 19.73
CA LEU A 61 -0.83 12.08 21.08
C LEU A 61 0.22 13.20 21.07
#